data_AF-A0A484YGH8-F1
#
_entry.id   AF-A0A484YGH8-F1
#
_cell.length_a   1.000
_cell.length_b   1.000
_cell.length_c   1.000
_cell.angle_alpha   90.00
_cell.angle_beta   90.00
_cell.angle_gamma   90.00
#
_symmetry.space_group_name_H-M   'P 1'
#
loop_
_entity.id
_entity.type
_entity.pdbx_description
1 polymer ?
#
loop_
_entity_poly.entity_id
_entity_poly.type
_entity_poly.pdbx_seq_one_letter_code
_entity_poly.pdbx_strand_id
1 'polypeptide(L)'
;MVDLEGVNLNSVLKGMAAQIRGDDPFIKSARVGQFDPHTVRMVFELKQNVKPQLFALAPVATFKERLVMDLYPSNATDIQDPLLALLEDYNKGDLERQVPPAQSGPKPGKAGRDRPIVIMLDPGHGGEDSGAVGEIPHARKRCGAANCSPPEGVNRQRRQHAGLHDA
;
A
#
# COMPACT_ATOMS: atom_id res chain seq x y z
N MET A 1 7.55 20.14 7.61
CA MET A 1 6.65 20.96 6.77
C MET A 1 7.04 20.77 5.32
N VAL A 2 6.09 20.89 4.40
CA VAL A 2 6.31 20.76 2.96
C VAL A 2 5.61 21.92 2.26
N ASP A 3 6.33 22.64 1.42
CA ASP A 3 5.80 23.73 0.61
C ASP A 3 5.65 23.26 -0.83
N LEU A 4 4.46 23.46 -1.39
CA LEU A 4 4.11 23.12 -2.76
C LEU A 4 3.98 24.40 -3.57
N GLU A 5 4.96 24.65 -4.42
CA GLU A 5 4.99 25.80 -5.33
C GLU A 5 4.13 25.54 -6.59
N GLY A 6 3.58 26.61 -7.16
CA GLY A 6 2.71 26.55 -8.33
C GLY A 6 1.32 25.95 -8.05
N VAL A 7 0.95 25.77 -6.78
CA VAL A 7 -0.31 25.15 -6.36
C VAL A 7 -1.18 26.16 -5.63
N ASN A 8 -2.48 26.15 -5.96
CA ASN A 8 -3.50 26.89 -5.23
C ASN A 8 -4.30 25.96 -4.32
N LEU A 9 -4.65 26.44 -3.13
CA LEU A 9 -5.42 25.72 -2.15
C LEU A 9 -6.81 25.39 -2.70
N ASN A 10 -7.10 24.11 -2.85
CA ASN A 10 -8.37 23.60 -3.37
C ASN A 10 -9.07 22.69 -2.34
N SER A 11 -10.27 22.20 -2.68
CA SER A 11 -11.06 21.33 -1.80
C SER A 11 -10.35 20.01 -1.46
N VAL A 12 -9.56 19.46 -2.39
CA VAL A 12 -8.80 18.23 -2.20
C VAL A 12 -7.75 18.43 -1.11
N LEU A 13 -6.94 19.48 -1.21
CA LEU A 13 -5.90 19.81 -0.24
C LEU A 13 -6.49 20.18 1.13
N LYS A 14 -7.63 20.87 1.17
CA LYS A 14 -8.37 21.12 2.43
C LYS A 14 -8.87 19.83 3.09
N GLY A 15 -9.25 18.83 2.29
CA GLY A 15 -9.70 17.52 2.75
C GLY A 15 -8.59 16.62 3.29
N MET A 16 -7.31 16.94 3.07
CA MET A 16 -6.16 16.11 3.46
C MET A 16 -6.14 15.83 4.97
N ALA A 17 -6.49 16.81 5.80
CA ALA A 17 -6.49 16.65 7.26
C ALA A 17 -7.43 15.52 7.72
N ALA A 18 -8.52 15.26 6.99
CA ALA A 18 -9.47 14.20 7.30
C ALA A 18 -8.99 12.79 6.87
N GLN A 19 -7.93 12.69 6.06
CA GLN A 19 -7.35 11.41 5.66
C GLN A 19 -6.42 10.83 6.73
N ILE A 20 -6.03 11.62 7.73
CA ILE A 20 -5.16 11.17 8.82
C ILE A 20 -6.01 10.41 9.83
N ARG A 21 -5.68 9.14 10.01
CA ARG A 21 -6.36 8.27 10.96
C ARG A 21 -5.81 8.49 12.36
N GLY A 22 -6.66 8.33 13.38
CA GLY A 22 -6.24 8.44 14.78
C GLY A 22 -5.17 7.41 15.18
N ASP A 23 -5.17 6.24 14.52
CA ASP A 23 -4.24 5.13 14.72
C ASP A 23 -2.95 5.24 13.88
N ASP A 24 -2.72 6.34 13.16
CA ASP A 24 -1.49 6.55 12.40
C ASP A 24 -0.26 6.60 13.36
N PRO A 25 0.81 5.83 13.13
CA PRO A 25 1.94 5.76 14.04
C PRO A 25 2.87 6.97 13.97
N PHE A 26 2.84 7.77 12.91
CA PHE A 26 3.77 8.88 12.68
C PHE A 26 3.08 10.24 12.79
N ILE A 27 1.89 10.39 12.20
CA ILE A 27 1.21 11.67 12.04
C ILE A 27 0.10 11.81 13.08
N LYS A 28 0.12 12.89 13.85
CA LYS A 28 -0.93 13.26 14.82
C LYS A 28 -2.03 14.08 14.16
N SER A 29 -1.64 15.08 13.36
CA SER A 29 -2.56 15.93 12.61
C SER A 29 -1.84 16.53 11.41
N ALA A 30 -2.58 17.01 10.42
CA ALA A 30 -2.02 17.87 9.38
C ALA A 30 -2.89 19.07 9.14
N ARG A 31 -2.24 20.15 8.74
CA ARG A 31 -2.84 21.42 8.38
C ARG A 31 -2.35 21.81 7.01
N VAL A 32 -3.25 22.37 6.22
CA VAL A 32 -2.94 22.87 4.89
C VAL A 32 -3.47 24.29 4.79
N GLY A 33 -2.63 25.20 4.28
CA GLY A 33 -2.99 26.60 4.10
C GLY A 33 -2.30 27.20 2.89
N GLN A 34 -2.92 28.21 2.29
CA GLN A 34 -2.26 29.05 1.31
C GLN A 34 -1.23 29.91 2.06
N PHE A 35 0.05 29.72 1.77
CA PHE A 35 1.12 30.49 2.40
C PHE A 35 1.33 31.83 1.68
N ASP A 36 1.33 31.80 0.35
CA ASP A 36 1.37 32.96 -0.55
C ASP A 36 0.56 32.67 -1.83
N PRO A 37 0.38 33.61 -2.79
CA PRO A 37 -0.44 33.39 -4.00
C PRO A 37 -0.06 32.20 -4.89
N HIS A 38 1.13 31.64 -4.73
CA HIS A 38 1.65 30.53 -5.54
C HIS A 38 2.09 29.31 -4.71
N THR A 39 2.09 29.40 -3.38
CA THR A 39 2.59 28.34 -2.51
C THR A 39 1.53 27.87 -1.52
N VAL A 40 1.28 26.57 -1.50
CA VAL A 40 0.51 25.90 -0.43
C VAL A 40 1.48 25.25 0.54
N ARG A 41 1.29 25.53 1.84
CA ARG A 41 2.08 24.93 2.92
C ARG A 41 1.29 23.82 3.60
N MET A 42 1.92 22.65 3.69
CA MET A 42 1.46 21.50 4.45
C MET A 42 2.30 21.35 5.72
N VAL A 43 1.64 21.32 6.87
CA VAL A 43 2.27 21.15 8.17
C VAL A 43 1.74 19.87 8.80
N PHE A 44 2.65 18.94 9.07
CA PHE A 44 2.36 17.68 9.75
C PHE A 44 2.83 17.77 11.19
N GLU A 45 1.93 17.58 12.14
CA GLU A 45 2.24 17.39 13.55
C GLU A 45 2.57 15.90 13.75
N LEU A 46 3.73 15.60 14.31
CA LEU A 46 4.23 14.23 14.43
C LEU A 46 4.06 13.70 15.86
N LYS A 47 3.87 12.37 15.98
CA LYS A 47 3.83 11.65 17.26
C LYS A 47 5.22 11.27 17.76
N GLN A 48 6.20 11.18 16.85
CA GLN A 48 7.57 10.77 17.12
C GLN A 48 8.54 11.44 16.15
N ASN A 49 9.83 11.37 16.47
CA ASN A 49 10.87 11.89 15.60
C ASN A 49 11.03 11.00 14.37
N VAL A 50 10.95 11.61 13.18
CA VAL A 50 11.05 10.90 11.89
C VAL A 50 12.18 11.45 11.03
N LYS A 51 12.67 10.60 10.13
CA LYS A 51 13.58 10.93 9.03
C LYS A 51 12.78 10.84 7.72
N PRO A 52 12.25 11.96 7.19
CA PRO A 52 11.43 11.93 5.98
C PRO A 52 12.30 11.67 4.73
N GLN A 53 11.76 10.95 3.76
CA GLN A 53 12.31 10.80 2.41
C GLN A 53 11.31 11.33 1.39
N LEU A 54 11.73 12.23 0.52
CA LEU A 54 10.89 12.83 -0.52
C LEU A 54 11.43 12.48 -1.91
N PHE A 55 10.54 12.07 -2.79
CA PHE A 55 10.86 11.84 -4.20
C PHE A 55 9.64 12.06 -5.09
N ALA A 56 9.88 12.40 -6.36
CA ALA A 56 8.84 12.57 -7.36
C ALA A 56 8.79 11.33 -8.27
N LEU A 57 7.58 10.87 -8.59
CA LEU A 57 7.35 9.82 -9.56
C LEU A 57 6.74 10.43 -10.82
N ALA A 58 7.37 10.12 -11.95
CA ALA A 58 6.85 10.47 -13.26
C ALA A 58 5.46 9.83 -13.50
N PRO A 59 4.65 10.39 -14.41
CA PRO A 59 3.34 9.86 -14.71
C PRO A 59 3.44 8.43 -15.25
N VAL A 60 2.57 7.54 -14.75
CA VAL A 60 2.51 6.14 -15.20
C VAL A 60 1.06 5.68 -15.25
N ALA A 61 0.68 5.04 -16.37
CA ALA A 61 -0.68 4.63 -16.65
C ALA A 61 -1.70 5.77 -16.42
N THR A 62 -2.59 5.63 -15.44
CA THR A 62 -3.62 6.63 -15.10
C THR A 62 -3.15 7.65 -14.05
N PHE A 63 -2.01 7.43 -13.39
CA PHE A 63 -1.48 8.31 -12.36
C PHE A 63 -0.68 9.46 -12.99
N LYS A 64 -0.94 10.68 -12.53
CA LYS A 64 -0.20 11.88 -12.91
C LYS A 64 1.12 11.98 -12.12
N GLU A 65 1.75 13.16 -12.16
CA GLU A 65 2.88 13.48 -11.30
C GLU A 65 2.53 13.22 -9.84
N ARG A 66 3.40 12.51 -9.12
CA ARG A 66 3.21 12.22 -7.69
C ARG A 66 4.43 12.68 -6.92
N LEU A 67 4.19 13.44 -5.85
CA LEU A 67 5.18 13.69 -4.82
C LEU A 67 4.92 12.70 -3.68
N VAL A 68 5.89 11.83 -3.42
CA VAL A 68 5.83 10.85 -2.33
C VAL A 68 6.70 11.34 -1.19
N MET A 69 6.17 11.22 0.03
CA MET A 69 6.88 11.52 1.26
C MET A 69 6.72 10.35 2.23
N ASP A 70 7.80 9.60 2.43
CA ASP A 70 7.85 8.50 3.38
C ASP A 70 8.41 8.99 4.71
N LEU A 71 7.79 8.57 5.82
CA LEU A 71 8.19 8.95 7.18
C LEU A 71 8.74 7.72 7.91
N TYR A 72 10.06 7.66 8.09
CA TYR A 72 10.71 6.60 8.86
C TYR A 72 11.03 7.07 10.28
N PRO A 73 10.97 6.20 11.31
CA PRO A 73 11.37 6.60 12.66
C PRO A 73 12.87 6.93 12.68
N SER A 74 13.24 8.02 13.36
CA SER A 74 14.63 8.48 13.44
C SER A 74 15.56 7.56 14.26
N ASN A 75 14.98 6.76 15.15
CA ASN A 75 15.65 5.78 15.99
C ASN A 75 15.51 4.35 15.44
N ALA A 76 15.36 4.19 14.12
CA ALA A 76 15.24 2.88 13.51
C ALA A 76 16.45 1.95 13.71
N THR A 77 17.55 2.44 14.27
CA THR A 77 18.65 1.60 14.77
C THR A 77 18.27 0.81 16.04
N ASP A 78 17.34 1.30 16.87
CA ASP A 78 16.88 0.62 18.08
C ASP A 78 15.68 -0.30 17.81
N ILE A 79 14.83 0.07 16.85
CA ILE A 79 13.77 -0.79 16.35
C ILE A 79 14.40 -1.64 15.25
N GLN A 80 14.83 -2.86 15.58
CA GLN A 80 15.29 -3.83 14.57
C GLN A 80 14.15 -4.17 13.61
N ASP A 81 13.89 -3.29 12.65
CA ASP A 81 13.00 -3.53 11.53
C ASP A 81 13.84 -4.20 10.43
N PRO A 82 13.69 -5.52 10.23
CA PRO A 82 14.49 -6.25 9.27
C PRO A 82 14.25 -5.77 7.83
N LEU A 83 13.06 -5.22 7.54
CA LEU A 83 12.76 -4.68 6.21
C LEU A 83 13.50 -3.36 5.99
N LEU A 84 13.55 -2.50 7.02
CA LEU A 84 14.26 -1.24 6.90
C LEU A 84 15.77 -1.43 6.68
N ALA A 85 16.36 -2.41 7.38
CA ALA A 85 17.76 -2.80 7.16
C ALA A 85 18.01 -3.20 5.69
N LEU A 86 17.12 -4.02 5.11
CA LEU A 86 17.22 -4.43 3.71
C LEU A 86 17.06 -3.25 2.73
N LEU A 87 16.17 -2.30 3.02
CA LEU A 87 15.99 -1.10 2.20
C LEU A 87 17.22 -0.19 2.24
N GLU A 88 17.87 -0.05 3.40
CA GLU A 88 19.12 0.69 3.50
C GLU A 88 20.25 0.03 2.70
N ASP A 89 20.35 -1.29 2.75
CA ASP A 89 21.36 -2.05 1.98
C ASP A 89 21.10 -1.98 0.47
N TYR A 90 19.81 -2.00 0.06
CA TYR A 90 19.40 -1.74 -1.33
C TYR A 90 19.91 -0.38 -1.80
N ASN A 91 19.65 0.68 -1.02
CA ASN A 91 20.03 2.05 -1.37
C ASN A 91 21.56 2.25 -1.38
N LYS A 92 22.30 1.46 -0.60
CA LYS A 92 23.78 1.45 -0.61
C LYS A 92 24.37 0.64 -1.76
N GLY A 93 23.53 -0.06 -2.55
CA GLY A 93 23.97 -0.96 -3.61
C GLY A 93 24.71 -2.20 -3.08
N ASP A 94 24.50 -2.56 -1.82
CA ASP A 94 25.28 -3.57 -1.08
C ASP A 94 24.46 -4.83 -0.74
N LEU A 95 23.39 -5.08 -1.50
CA LEU A 95 22.47 -6.23 -1.31
C LEU A 95 23.18 -7.59 -1.27
N GLU A 96 24.37 -7.68 -1.86
CA GLU A 96 25.14 -8.92 -1.92
C GLU A 96 25.98 -9.19 -0.65
N ARG A 97 26.15 -8.23 0.27
CA ARG A 97 27.28 -8.27 1.21
C ARG A 97 27.00 -8.85 2.59
N GLN A 98 25.77 -9.15 2.98
CA GLN A 98 25.49 -9.55 4.37
C GLN A 98 24.57 -10.76 4.58
N VAL A 99 24.48 -11.68 3.62
CA VAL A 99 24.00 -13.03 3.94
C VAL A 99 25.08 -14.04 3.59
N PRO A 100 25.78 -14.64 4.58
CA PRO A 100 26.63 -15.79 4.32
C PRO A 100 25.83 -16.81 3.49
N PRO A 101 26.37 -17.40 2.41
CA PRO A 101 25.64 -18.34 1.55
C PRO A 101 25.01 -19.52 2.31
N ALA A 102 25.47 -19.79 3.52
CA ALA A 102 24.94 -20.80 4.44
C ALA A 102 23.64 -20.39 5.16
N GLN A 103 23.20 -19.14 5.08
CA GLN A 103 21.98 -18.60 5.72
C GLN A 103 20.89 -18.18 4.73
N SER A 104 21.24 -17.97 3.46
CA SER A 104 20.35 -17.56 2.36
C SER A 104 19.73 -18.77 1.63
N GLY A 105 19.26 -19.75 2.39
CA GLY A 105 18.64 -20.95 1.83
C GLY A 105 17.90 -21.79 2.87
N PRO A 106 17.15 -22.82 2.43
CA PRO A 106 16.52 -23.74 3.35
C PRO A 106 17.60 -24.39 4.23
N LYS A 107 17.43 -24.31 5.56
CA LYS A 107 18.40 -24.92 6.50
C LYS A 107 18.66 -26.40 6.14
N PRO A 108 19.85 -26.95 6.45
CA PRO A 108 20.11 -28.37 6.22
C PRO A 108 19.09 -29.28 6.92
N GLY A 109 18.78 -30.43 6.33
CA GLY A 109 17.81 -31.41 6.85
C GLY A 109 16.41 -31.30 6.22
N LYS A 110 15.60 -32.35 6.40
CA LYS A 110 14.25 -32.47 5.82
C LYS A 110 13.26 -31.56 6.57
N ALA A 111 12.61 -30.65 5.86
CA ALA A 111 11.59 -29.78 6.41
C ALA A 111 10.42 -30.62 6.99
N GLY A 112 9.98 -30.28 8.21
CA GLY A 112 8.94 -31.02 8.93
C GLY A 112 9.42 -32.27 9.67
N ARG A 113 10.71 -32.63 9.57
CA ARG A 113 11.34 -33.70 10.36
C ARG A 113 12.56 -33.19 11.13
N ASP A 114 13.58 -32.76 10.40
CA ASP A 114 14.87 -32.35 10.97
C ASP A 114 14.92 -30.85 11.29
N ARG A 115 13.96 -30.09 10.76
CA ARG A 115 13.82 -28.64 10.97
C ARG A 115 12.38 -28.18 10.75
N PRO A 116 11.97 -27.04 11.34
CA PRO A 116 10.71 -26.39 11.03
C PRO A 116 10.55 -26.07 9.54
N ILE A 117 9.33 -26.13 9.03
CA ILE A 117 8.98 -25.63 7.71
C ILE A 117 8.96 -24.11 7.79
N VAL A 118 9.78 -23.46 6.97
CA VAL A 118 9.75 -21.99 6.81
C VAL A 118 8.83 -21.70 5.64
N ILE A 119 7.70 -21.06 5.91
CA ILE A 119 6.73 -20.63 4.89
C ILE A 119 6.85 -19.12 4.79
N MET A 120 7.25 -18.63 3.61
CA MET A 120 7.21 -17.22 3.30
C MET A 120 5.84 -16.91 2.68
N LEU A 121 5.08 -16.03 3.34
CA LEU A 121 3.82 -15.50 2.80
C LEU A 121 4.12 -14.13 2.22
N ASP A 122 3.97 -14.00 0.91
CA ASP A 122 4.11 -12.72 0.20
C ASP A 122 2.72 -12.26 -0.28
N PRO A 123 1.95 -11.57 0.58
CA PRO A 123 0.70 -10.96 0.15
C PRO A 123 1.02 -9.81 -0.81
N GLY A 124 0.83 -10.03 -2.11
CA GLY A 124 1.08 -9.02 -3.14
C GLY A 124 0.30 -7.69 -2.91
N HIS A 125 0.70 -6.65 -3.64
CA HIS A 125 0.19 -5.26 -3.66
C HIS A 125 -0.32 -4.67 -2.33
N GLY A 126 0.46 -3.71 -1.81
CA GLY A 126 0.17 -2.92 -0.62
C GLY A 126 0.35 -1.42 -0.86
N GLY A 127 -0.27 -0.60 -0.01
CA GLY A 127 -0.20 0.86 -0.10
C GLY A 127 -1.08 1.45 -1.21
N GLU A 128 -0.48 2.30 -2.03
CA GLU A 128 -1.12 2.98 -3.17
C GLU A 128 -1.55 1.99 -4.25
N ASP A 129 -0.75 0.95 -4.49
CA ASP A 129 -1.11 -0.10 -5.43
C ASP A 129 -2.22 -0.97 -4.83
N SER A 130 -3.39 -0.90 -5.46
CA SER A 130 -4.55 -1.68 -5.07
C SER A 130 -4.50 -3.12 -5.60
N GLY A 131 -3.57 -3.43 -6.50
CA GLY A 131 -3.61 -4.62 -7.33
C GLY A 131 -4.74 -4.54 -8.37
N ALA A 132 -5.03 -5.68 -9.01
CA ALA A 132 -6.10 -5.78 -10.01
C ALA A 132 -7.48 -5.43 -9.42
N VAL A 133 -8.23 -4.57 -10.10
CA VAL A 133 -9.61 -4.18 -9.75
C VAL A 133 -10.57 -4.95 -10.65
N GLY A 134 -11.48 -5.73 -10.06
CA GLY A 134 -12.52 -6.46 -10.79
C GLY A 134 -13.67 -5.56 -11.29
N GLU A 135 -14.49 -6.07 -12.22
CA GLU A 135 -15.55 -5.32 -12.92
C GLU A 135 -16.68 -4.74 -12.03
N ILE A 136 -16.80 -5.17 -10.77
CA ILE A 136 -17.82 -4.66 -9.84
C ILE A 136 -17.14 -3.89 -8.69
N PRO A 137 -17.36 -2.57 -8.56
CA PRO A 137 -16.70 -1.74 -7.56
C PRO A 137 -17.45 -1.84 -6.22
N HIS A 138 -17.43 -3.00 -5.57
CA HIS A 138 -17.91 -3.15 -4.21
C HIS A 138 -16.78 -3.65 -3.29
N ALA A 139 -16.33 -2.73 -2.44
CA ALA A 139 -15.48 -2.94 -1.26
C ALA A 139 -14.16 -3.71 -1.46
N ARG A 140 -13.09 -2.91 -1.49
CA ARG A 140 -11.67 -3.26 -1.47
C ARG A 140 -11.32 -4.24 -0.34
N LYS A 141 -10.35 -5.13 -0.65
CA LYS A 141 -9.63 -6.11 0.19
C LYS A 141 -10.43 -7.33 0.69
N ARG A 142 -10.60 -8.32 -0.18
CA ARG A 142 -10.52 -9.76 0.18
C ARG A 142 -10.42 -10.63 -1.07
N CYS A 143 -9.19 -10.91 -1.50
CA CYS A 143 -8.85 -12.15 -2.18
C CYS A 143 -7.43 -12.54 -1.71
N GLY A 144 -7.36 -12.98 -0.46
CA GLY A 144 -6.30 -13.85 0.02
C GLY A 144 -6.88 -15.25 0.17
N ALA A 145 -6.23 -16.23 -0.45
CA ALA A 145 -6.27 -17.67 -0.17
C ALA A 145 -7.64 -18.33 0.16
N ALA A 146 -8.73 -17.99 -0.52
CA ALA A 146 -9.96 -18.77 -0.43
C ALA A 146 -10.58 -18.96 -1.82
N ASN A 147 -10.82 -20.23 -2.16
CA ASN A 147 -11.49 -20.70 -3.37
C ASN A 147 -12.64 -19.78 -3.81
N CYS A 148 -12.52 -19.22 -5.01
CA CYS A 148 -13.63 -18.58 -5.71
C CYS A 148 -14.62 -19.66 -6.15
N SER A 149 -15.62 -19.95 -5.32
CA SER A 149 -16.84 -20.61 -5.78
C SER A 149 -17.83 -19.54 -6.27
N PRO A 150 -18.46 -19.71 -7.44
CA PRO A 150 -19.49 -18.78 -7.90
C PRO A 150 -20.72 -18.86 -6.96
N PRO A 151 -21.43 -17.74 -6.74
CA PRO A 151 -22.63 -17.75 -5.91
C PRO A 151 -23.76 -18.51 -6.63
N GLU A 152 -24.33 -19.51 -5.96
CA GLU A 152 -25.61 -20.10 -6.32
C GLU A 152 -26.71 -19.03 -6.24
N GLY A 153 -27.39 -18.78 -7.36
CA GLY A 153 -28.53 -17.86 -7.36
C GLY A 153 -28.91 -17.28 -8.72
N VAL A 154 -29.03 -18.09 -9.78
CA VAL A 154 -29.77 -17.67 -10.98
C VAL A 154 -31.22 -18.12 -10.84
N ASN A 155 -32.04 -17.19 -10.36
CA ASN A 155 -33.49 -17.29 -10.32
C ASN A 155 -34.04 -17.50 -11.75
N ARG A 156 -34.53 -18.70 -12.05
CA ARG A 156 -35.32 -18.98 -13.26
C ARG A 156 -36.68 -18.33 -13.12
N GLN A 157 -36.89 -17.19 -13.79
CA GLN A 157 -38.23 -16.69 -14.06
C GLN A 157 -38.29 -16.03 -15.45
N ARG A 158 -38.77 -16.80 -16.43
CA ARG A 158 -39.65 -16.26 -17.47
C ARG A 158 -40.84 -17.20 -17.64
N ARG A 159 -42.00 -16.66 -17.29
CA ARG A 159 -43.33 -17.23 -17.48
C ARG A 159 -43.72 -17.18 -18.97
N GLN A 160 -44.24 -18.30 -19.44
CA GLN A 160 -45.54 -18.51 -20.13
C GLN A 160 -45.85 -17.84 -21.49
N HIS A 161 -46.51 -18.67 -22.33
CA HIS A 161 -47.46 -18.41 -23.43
C HIS A 161 -46.96 -18.26 -24.89
N ALA A 162 -46.97 -19.41 -25.58
CA ALA A 162 -47.67 -19.68 -26.85
C ALA A 162 -47.67 -21.23 -26.98
N GLY A 163 -48.73 -21.97 -27.28
CA GLY A 163 -49.84 -21.72 -28.19
C GLY A 163 -49.86 -22.85 -29.24
N LEU A 164 -50.52 -23.95 -28.87
CA LEU A 164 -51.08 -25.08 -29.64
C LEU A 164 -51.13 -24.97 -31.20
N HIS A 165 -50.56 -25.95 -31.93
CA HIS A 165 -51.12 -26.71 -33.07
C HIS A 165 -50.04 -27.51 -33.82
N ASP A 166 -50.13 -28.85 -33.78
CA ASP A 166 -50.34 -29.76 -34.93
C ASP A 166 -49.86 -31.18 -34.60
N ALA A 167 -50.84 -32.04 -34.30
CA ALA A 167 -51.03 -33.43 -34.75
C ALA A 167 -52.16 -34.08 -33.94
#